data_AF-A0A7J0A8Z8-F1
#
_entry.id   AF-A0A7J0A8Z8-F1
#
_cell.length_a   1.000
_cell.length_b   1.000
_cell.length_c   1.000
_cell.angle_alpha   90.00
_cell.angle_beta   90.00
_cell.angle_gamma   90.00
#
_symmetry.space_group_name_H-M   'P 1'
#
loop_
_entity.id
_entity.type
_entity.pdbx_description
1 polymer ?
#
loop_
_entity_poly.entity_id
_entity_poly.type
_entity_poly.pdbx_seq_one_letter_code
_entity_poly.pdbx_strand_id
1 'polypeptide(L)'
;MNLVNQTADVFHCEVDVYYDAMLLPETVETQCRETIRNYIENLPFNGEYSNMALVDELQKIEGVRIVEMSGATTEVDGESTPTDIDARFTPAAGYFSAGNITVNMKSYK
;
A
#
# COMPACT_ATOMS: atom_id res chain seq x y z
N MET A 1 -5.55 19.08 -25.73
CA MET A 1 -5.34 18.17 -24.60
C MET A 1 -6.01 18.80 -23.39
N ASN A 2 -7.17 18.29 -22.99
CA ASN A 2 -7.89 18.79 -21.82
C ASN A 2 -7.22 18.15 -20.60
N LEU A 3 -6.41 18.93 -19.87
CA LEU A 3 -5.83 18.48 -18.61
C LEU A 3 -6.97 18.47 -17.58
N VAL A 4 -7.72 17.39 -17.53
CA VAL A 4 -8.67 17.17 -16.44
C VAL A 4 -7.82 16.83 -15.23
N ASN A 5 -7.67 17.79 -14.32
CA ASN A 5 -7.12 17.55 -12.99
C ASN A 5 -8.15 16.71 -12.22
N GLN A 6 -8.13 15.40 -12.47
CA GLN A 6 -8.98 14.44 -11.76
C GLN A 6 -8.39 14.22 -10.38
N THR A 7 -9.26 14.16 -9.37
CA THR A 7 -8.86 13.82 -8.00
C THR A 7 -8.17 12.45 -8.00
N ALA A 8 -7.07 12.32 -7.25
CA ALA A 8 -6.34 11.06 -7.15
C ALA A 8 -7.25 9.93 -6.64
N ASP A 9 -7.06 8.73 -7.17
CA ASP A 9 -7.70 7.54 -6.62
C ASP A 9 -7.12 7.30 -5.21
N VAL A 10 -7.96 7.10 -4.19
CA VAL A 10 -7.48 6.91 -2.82
C VAL A 10 -7.20 5.44 -2.61
N PHE A 11 -5.98 5.07 -2.23
CA PHE A 11 -5.56 3.68 -2.01
C PHE A 11 -5.61 3.31 -0.53
N HIS A 12 -6.22 2.17 -0.21
CA HIS A 12 -6.29 1.62 1.14
C HIS A 12 -5.73 0.21 1.17
N CYS A 13 -5.09 -0.18 2.27
CA CYS A 13 -4.62 -1.55 2.44
C CYS A 13 -4.56 -1.99 3.90
N GLU A 14 -4.63 -3.29 4.09
CA GLU A 14 -4.32 -3.97 5.33
C GLU A 14 -3.24 -5.03 5.08
N VAL A 15 -2.20 -5.01 5.91
CA VAL A 15 -1.07 -5.93 5.82
C VAL A 15 -0.76 -6.54 7.18
N ASP A 16 -0.47 -7.84 7.17
CA ASP A 16 0.07 -8.56 8.31
C ASP A 16 1.60 -8.64 8.17
N VAL A 17 2.32 -8.04 9.13
CA VAL A 17 3.78 -8.00 9.13
C VAL A 17 4.32 -8.85 10.28
N TYR A 18 4.98 -9.95 9.92
CA TYR A 18 5.73 -10.76 10.87
C TYR A 18 7.14 -10.20 10.97
N TYR A 19 7.52 -9.72 12.15
CA TYR A 19 8.78 -8.99 12.37
C TYR A 19 9.68 -9.67 13.40
N ASP A 20 10.98 -9.36 13.34
CA ASP A 20 11.98 -9.81 14.29
C ASP A 20 11.67 -9.29 15.69
N ALA A 21 11.40 -10.22 16.61
CA ALA A 21 11.02 -9.90 17.99
C ALA A 21 12.13 -9.20 18.80
N MET A 22 13.37 -9.13 18.30
CA MET A 22 14.46 -8.39 18.94
C MET A 22 14.41 -6.88 18.67
N LEU A 23 13.57 -6.43 17.74
CA LEU A 23 13.40 -5.02 17.37
C LEU A 23 12.19 -4.37 18.02
N LEU A 24 12.17 -3.03 18.04
CA LEU A 24 11.02 -2.26 18.49
C LEU A 24 9.91 -2.30 17.44
N PRO A 25 8.72 -2.84 17.76
CA PRO A 25 7.62 -2.97 16.79
C PRO A 25 7.21 -1.62 16.20
N GLU A 26 7.21 -0.55 17.01
CA GLU A 26 6.83 0.80 16.56
C GLU A 26 7.75 1.35 15.47
N THR A 27 9.05 1.03 15.54
CA THR A 27 10.02 1.44 14.52
C THR A 27 9.77 0.71 13.21
N VAL A 28 9.55 -0.61 13.26
CA VAL A 28 9.27 -1.42 12.06
C VAL A 28 7.92 -1.02 11.46
N GLU A 29 6.89 -0.81 12.27
CA GLU A 29 5.57 -0.36 11.81
C GLU A 29 5.64 0.99 11.12
N THR A 30 6.37 1.95 11.69
CA THR A 30 6.56 3.29 11.09
C THR A 30 7.22 3.17 9.72
N GLN A 31 8.29 2.39 9.60
CA GLN A 31 8.97 2.15 8.32
C GLN A 31 8.06 1.45 7.31
N CYS A 32 7.21 0.51 7.72
CA CYS A 32 6.24 -0.14 6.85
C CYS A 32 5.23 0.88 6.31
N ARG A 33 4.65 1.73 7.17
CA ARG A 33 3.70 2.77 6.77
C ARG A 33 4.32 3.78 5.81
N GLU A 34 5.54 4.22 6.07
CA GLU A 34 6.29 5.13 5.18
C GLU A 34 6.58 4.47 3.83
N THR A 35 7.00 3.21 3.83
CA THR A 35 7.28 2.45 2.60
C THR A 35 6.02 2.26 1.75
N ILE A 36 4.88 1.93 2.36
CA ILE A 36 3.59 1.81 1.65
C ILE A 36 3.20 3.13 1.00
N ARG A 37 3.24 4.24 1.76
CA ARG A 37 2.91 5.58 1.22
C ARG A 37 3.84 5.95 0.06
N ASN A 38 5.14 5.80 0.28
CA ASN A 38 6.15 6.13 -0.73
C ASN A 38 5.98 5.28 -1.98
N TYR A 39 5.71 3.98 -1.86
CA TYR A 39 5.50 3.11 -3.00
C TYR A 39 4.31 3.60 -3.85
N ILE A 40 3.16 3.82 -3.22
CA ILE A 40 1.92 4.21 -3.91
C ILE A 40 2.03 5.60 -4.55
N GLU A 41 2.57 6.58 -3.84
CA GLU A 41 2.62 7.97 -4.29
C GLU A 41 3.74 8.22 -5.34
N ASN A 42 4.74 7.34 -5.42
CA ASN A 42 5.81 7.44 -6.41
C ASN A 42 5.65 6.49 -7.61
N LEU A 43 4.52 5.79 -7.73
CA LEU A 43 4.21 5.07 -8.96
C LEU A 43 4.23 6.05 -10.15
N PRO A 44 4.75 5.65 -11.32
CA PRO A 44 4.64 6.45 -12.53
C PRO A 44 3.17 6.79 -12.83
N PHE A 45 2.91 7.90 -13.54
CA PHE A 45 1.56 8.20 -14.01
C PHE A 45 1.05 7.07 -14.93
N ASN A 46 -0.18 6.61 -14.71
CA ASN A 46 -0.76 5.37 -15.25
C ASN A 46 0.03 4.10 -14.87
N GLY A 47 0.80 4.15 -13.79
CA GLY A 47 1.53 3.02 -13.24
C GLY A 47 0.59 2.01 -12.59
N GLU A 48 0.88 0.73 -12.79
CA GLU A 48 0.12 -0.36 -12.18
C GLU A 48 0.63 -0.60 -10.75
N TYR A 49 -0.29 -0.49 -9.78
CA TYR A 49 -0.10 -1.03 -8.45
C TYR A 49 -0.16 -2.57 -8.50
N SER A 50 0.65 -3.27 -7.70
CA SER A 50 0.45 -4.70 -7.43
C SER A 50 0.75 -5.09 -5.98
N ASN A 51 -0.01 -6.05 -5.46
CA ASN A 51 0.18 -6.64 -4.13
C ASN A 51 1.60 -7.20 -3.98
N MET A 52 2.08 -7.92 -5.00
CA MET A 52 3.41 -8.54 -4.99
C MET A 52 4.54 -7.50 -4.89
N ALA A 53 4.49 -6.43 -5.69
CA ALA A 53 5.54 -5.41 -5.65
C ALA A 53 5.53 -4.63 -4.33
N LEU A 54 4.35 -4.34 -3.75
CA LEU A 54 4.27 -3.75 -2.42
C LEU A 54 4.89 -4.67 -1.34
N VAL A 55 4.57 -5.97 -1.40
CA VAL A 55 5.16 -6.98 -0.51
C VAL A 55 6.68 -7.03 -0.68
N ASP A 56 7.19 -6.99 -1.91
CA ASP A 56 8.63 -6.97 -2.20
C ASP A 56 9.32 -5.73 -1.61
N GLU A 57 8.69 -4.55 -1.67
CA GLU A 57 9.23 -3.34 -1.03
C GLU A 57 9.24 -3.47 0.50
N LEU A 58 8.17 -3.98 1.10
CA LEU A 58 8.08 -4.19 2.55
C LEU A 58 9.10 -5.22 3.06
N GLN A 59 9.37 -6.27 2.29
CA GLN A 59 10.37 -7.30 2.65
C GLN A 59 11.81 -6.79 2.67
N LYS A 60 12.10 -5.60 2.12
CA LYS A 60 13.43 -4.98 2.19
C LYS A 60 13.70 -4.29 3.53
N ILE A 61 12.66 -4.06 4.33
CA ILE A 61 12.77 -3.36 5.62
C ILE A 61 13.49 -4.26 6.62
N GLU A 62 14.48 -3.70 7.32
CA GLU A 62 15.21 -4.42 8.36
C GLU A 62 14.23 -4.90 9.44
N GLY A 63 14.26 -6.21 9.72
CA GLY A 63 13.40 -6.82 10.71
C GLY A 63 12.10 -7.38 10.18
N VAL A 64 11.68 -7.07 8.95
CA VAL A 64 10.53 -7.73 8.33
C VAL A 64 10.92 -9.15 7.90
N ARG A 65 10.12 -10.14 8.30
CA ARG A 65 10.36 -11.57 8.01
C ARG A 65 9.35 -12.13 7.02
N ILE A 66 8.07 -11.84 7.23
CA ILE A 66 6.97 -12.25 6.35
C ILE A 66 6.00 -11.08 6.24
N VAL A 67 5.47 -10.87 5.03
CA VAL A 67 4.42 -9.90 4.77
C VAL A 67 3.30 -10.62 4.05
N GLU A 68 2.09 -10.51 4.57
CA GLU A 68 0.87 -11.02 3.94
C GLU A 68 -0.07 -9.84 3.68
N MET A 69 -0.58 -9.75 2.45
CA MET A 69 -1.63 -8.78 2.11
C MET A 69 -2.98 -9.33 2.57
N SER A 70 -3.61 -8.67 3.53
CA SER A 70 -4.97 -9.03 3.97
C SER A 70 -6.03 -8.51 2.99
N GLY A 71 -5.74 -7.38 2.34
CA GLY A 71 -6.58 -6.80 1.30
C GLY A 71 -6.13 -5.41 0.90
N ALA A 72 -6.58 -4.96 -0.27
CA ALA A 72 -6.41 -3.60 -0.73
C ALA A 72 -7.67 -3.14 -1.46
N THR A 73 -8.00 -1.86 -1.34
CA THR A 73 -9.13 -1.24 -2.04
C THR A 73 -8.73 0.12 -2.56
N THR A 74 -9.51 0.65 -3.49
CA THR A 74 -9.34 2.02 -3.96
C THR A 74 -10.66 2.75 -4.14
N GLU A 75 -10.70 4.02 -3.77
CA GLU A 75 -11.81 4.92 -4.03
C GLU A 75 -11.53 5.70 -5.31
N VAL A 76 -12.37 5.48 -6.33
CA VAL A 76 -12.29 6.17 -7.62
C VAL A 76 -13.35 7.27 -7.65
N ASP A 77 -12.99 8.46 -8.16
CA ASP A 77 -13.94 9.56 -8.28
C ASP A 77 -15.15 9.16 -9.14
N GLY A 78 -16.35 9.39 -8.61
CA GLY A 78 -17.61 9.00 -9.22
C GLY A 78 -18.12 7.58 -8.88
N GLU A 79 -17.34 6.76 -8.17
CA GLU A 79 -17.82 5.46 -7.64
C GLU A 79 -18.50 5.63 -6.28
N SER A 80 -19.56 4.84 -6.04
CA SER A 80 -20.33 4.90 -4.78
C SER A 80 -19.79 3.97 -3.69
N THR A 81 -18.91 3.05 -4.04
CA THR A 81 -18.30 2.06 -3.15
C THR A 81 -16.84 1.88 -3.54
N PRO A 82 -15.91 1.68 -2.59
CA PRO A 82 -14.54 1.33 -2.91
C PRO A 82 -14.47 0.09 -3.80
N THR A 83 -13.53 0.09 -4.74
CA THR A 83 -13.23 -1.04 -5.62
C THR A 83 -12.16 -1.92 -4.96
N ASP A 84 -12.43 -3.22 -4.83
CA ASP A 84 -11.48 -4.20 -4.30
C ASP A 84 -10.33 -4.46 -5.30
N ILE A 85 -9.11 -4.54 -4.77
CA ILE A 85 -7.92 -4.88 -5.55
C ILE A 85 -7.49 -6.30 -5.20
N ASP A 86 -7.77 -7.24 -6.11
CA ASP A 86 -7.44 -8.66 -5.92
C ASP A 86 -5.92 -8.91 -5.99
N ALA A 87 -5.26 -8.36 -7.01
CA ALA A 87 -3.80 -8.52 -7.19
C ALA A 87 -3.09 -7.25 -7.67
N ARG A 88 -3.77 -6.44 -8.49
CA ARG A 88 -3.21 -5.26 -9.15
C ARG A 88 -4.29 -4.31 -9.60
N PHE A 89 -3.95 -3.03 -9.73
CA PHE A 89 -4.87 -1.99 -10.20
C PHE A 89 -4.11 -0.86 -10.91
N THR A 90 -4.69 -0.31 -11.98
CA THR A 90 -4.20 0.91 -12.62
C THR A 90 -5.15 2.05 -12.28
N PRO A 91 -4.67 3.16 -11.70
CA PRO A 91 -5.55 4.24 -11.24
C PRO A 91 -6.27 4.92 -12.40
N ALA A 92 -7.57 5.18 -12.24
CA ALA A 92 -8.41 5.85 -13.22
C ALA A 92 -8.05 7.33 -13.38
N ALA A 93 -7.70 8.01 -12.28
CA ALA A 93 -7.13 9.36 -12.31
C ALA A 93 -5.68 9.41 -12.85
N GLY A 94 -5.06 8.25 -13.06
CA GLY A 94 -3.68 8.08 -13.49
C GLY A 94 -2.65 8.12 -12.36
N TYR A 95 -3.05 8.37 -11.13
CA TYR A 95 -2.20 8.30 -9.94
C TYR A 95 -3.03 8.06 -8.69
N PHE A 96 -2.37 7.59 -7.62
CA PHE A 96 -2.99 7.34 -6.33
C PHE A 96 -2.59 8.41 -5.30
N SER A 97 -3.39 8.49 -4.24
CA SER A 97 -3.00 9.08 -2.95
C SER A 97 -3.19 8.05 -1.83
N ALA A 98 -2.39 8.12 -0.77
CA ALA A 98 -2.51 7.18 0.33
C ALA A 98 -3.71 7.49 1.24
N GLY A 99 -4.60 6.52 1.41
CA GLY A 99 -5.73 6.54 2.32
C GLY A 99 -5.44 5.81 3.64
N ASN A 100 -6.34 4.91 4.01
CA ASN A 100 -6.20 4.10 5.23
C ASN A 100 -5.18 2.98 5.02
N ILE A 101 -4.12 2.99 5.82
CA ILE A 101 -3.11 1.95 5.85
C ILE A 101 -3.21 1.29 7.22
N THR A 102 -3.48 -0.01 7.26
CA THR A 102 -3.46 -0.80 8.49
C THR A 102 -2.29 -1.78 8.43
N VAL A 103 -1.43 -1.72 9.45
CA VAL A 103 -0.26 -2.61 9.58
C VAL A 103 -0.41 -3.38 10.88
N ASN A 104 -0.67 -4.68 10.77
CA ASN A 104 -0.82 -5.57 11.91
C ASN A 104 0.53 -6.22 12.24
N MET A 105 1.13 -5.82 13.35
CA MET A 105 2.45 -6.30 13.75
C MET A 105 2.36 -7.63 14.52
N LYS A 106 3.04 -8.67 14.03
CA LYS A 106 3.09 -10.00 14.62
C LYS A 106 4.55 -10.38 14.90
N SER A 107 4.88 -10.74 16.14
CA SER A 107 6.25 -11.17 16.44
C SER A 107 6.56 -12.52 15.78
N TYR A 108 7.73 -12.63 15.15
CA TYR A 108 8.27 -13.84 14.56
C TYR A 108 9.40 -14.39 15.45
N LYS A 109 9.34 -15.67 15.78
CA LYS A 109 10.29 -16.36 16.68
C LYS A 109 11.09 -17.42 15.95
#